data_AF-A0A8H3JB60-F1
#
_entry.id   AF-A0A8H3JB60-F1
#
_cell.length_a   1.000
_cell.length_b   1.000
_cell.length_c   1.000
_cell.angle_alpha   90.00
_cell.angle_beta   90.00
_cell.angle_gamma   90.00
#
_symmetry.space_group_name_H-M   'P 1'
#
loop_
_entity.id
_entity.type
_entity.pdbx_description
1 polymer ?
#
loop_
_entity_poly.entity_id
_entity_poly.type
_entity_poly.pdbx_seq_one_letter_code
_entity_poly.pdbx_strand_id
1 'polypeptide(L)'
;MNDIIRCWNSWNWTDEVISRGFLLCMAQLIDVGAELQSIYPIDLLGFKLPYLYPMARMIDIAEASECNEISLAVVRKSEIDLRRALTLSPHAINETNTMGQTALHLAVDWPAGMHTLLEAGADIDCKDYYMMSPLDYAVRRSLVEPIHILVDAGRSLEYIFDGLVLKDAVRIEQEHLIPDSAQENVVDLLVDLIIERRQRLGDLAIRTLPAWDLAHFFPHGNHNSYLVDEHASQLFSELPYHGVPVPSALDPGRHRTTVYHHIQSSSRVAERLWKRGFRDIDGKNSLGLTPLMCMGSNILDYDGSMNLYLECVAWFLKKGANFYAKQDLALYYESNEGEMPYESRQLMSATSLHFVACKIGLALGEYIKVLYNHRRPLRTSLSETSKRVLERIVVDNVSDDCRCSCSINGCKAFTLMSKRYNWLTDGEFPNWVRLWAQLTDLIDIGDPLKSSEFLRLMTFKKLGLTHTCCRFGFDHFSGMRLFFRIGDQVAIDEIHEEEAADLQKLEELLEEFEAKRIELDLPFMDFLKEYWRPRMDEVLREGELDEEALKELGVRVYESDEEALKEIGVKVYESNSDS
;
A
#
# COMPACT_ATOMS: atom_id res chain seq x y z
N MET A 1 -0.31 -21.57 29.80
CA MET A 1 -0.38 -20.19 30.32
C MET A 1 1.01 -19.55 30.41
N ASN A 2 1.96 -20.11 31.18
CA ASN A 2 3.32 -19.57 31.29
C ASN A 2 4.14 -19.59 29.98
N ASP A 3 3.93 -20.59 29.11
CA ASP A 3 4.62 -20.64 27.80
C ASP A 3 4.05 -19.65 26.78
N ILE A 4 2.76 -19.29 26.91
CA ILE A 4 2.10 -18.27 26.09
C ILE A 4 2.60 -16.87 26.50
N ILE A 5 2.76 -16.63 27.80
CA ILE A 5 3.30 -15.37 28.35
C ILE A 5 4.79 -15.20 27.95
N ARG A 6 5.57 -16.29 27.90
CA ARG A 6 6.97 -16.24 27.43
C ARG A 6 7.11 -15.92 25.95
N CYS A 7 6.27 -16.47 25.08
CA CYS A 7 6.24 -16.11 23.66
C CYS A 7 5.71 -14.68 23.40
N TRP A 8 4.94 -14.12 24.33
CA TRP A 8 4.34 -12.80 24.22
C TRP A 8 5.32 -11.66 24.55
N ASN A 9 6.17 -11.85 25.57
CA ASN A 9 7.18 -10.86 25.99
C ASN A 9 8.31 -10.61 24.98
N SER A 10 8.45 -11.43 23.93
CA SER A 10 9.45 -11.23 22.88
C SER A 10 8.97 -10.36 21.71
N TRP A 11 7.74 -9.83 21.76
CA TRP A 11 7.16 -9.02 20.69
C TRP A 11 6.78 -7.64 21.21
N ASN A 12 7.44 -6.59 20.70
CA ASN A 12 7.08 -5.20 20.99
C ASN A 12 5.79 -4.81 20.25
N TRP A 13 4.65 -4.93 20.91
CA TRP A 13 3.36 -4.39 20.44
C TRP A 13 3.05 -3.10 21.18
N THR A 14 2.72 -2.03 20.47
CA THR A 14 2.42 -0.71 21.04
C THR A 14 0.94 -0.47 21.35
N ASP A 15 0.07 -1.48 21.26
CA ASP A 15 -1.37 -1.36 21.59
C ASP A 15 -1.80 -2.38 22.67
N GLU A 16 -1.81 -1.93 23.93
CA GLU A 16 -2.19 -2.71 25.11
C GLU A 16 -3.66 -3.15 25.13
N VAL A 17 -4.56 -2.41 24.48
CA VAL A 17 -6.03 -2.62 24.59
C VAL A 17 -6.51 -3.83 23.76
N ILE A 18 -6.03 -3.96 22.52
CA ILE A 18 -6.35 -5.09 21.62
C ILE A 18 -5.81 -6.41 22.20
N SER A 19 -4.63 -6.34 22.81
CA SER A 19 -3.91 -7.48 23.40
C SER A 19 -4.64 -8.08 24.60
N ARG A 20 -5.29 -7.23 25.42
CA ARG A 20 -5.98 -7.66 26.65
C ARG A 20 -7.34 -8.30 26.38
N GLY A 21 -8.10 -7.79 25.41
CA GLY A 21 -9.40 -8.34 25.02
C GLY A 21 -9.29 -9.74 24.40
N PHE A 22 -8.30 -9.94 23.54
CA PHE A 22 -8.02 -11.24 22.91
C PHE A 22 -7.63 -12.32 23.94
N LEU A 23 -6.76 -11.96 24.90
CA LEU A 23 -6.33 -12.88 25.96
C LEU A 23 -7.46 -13.25 26.93
N LEU A 24 -8.34 -12.30 27.27
CA LEU A 24 -9.52 -12.56 28.10
C LEU A 24 -10.51 -13.49 27.39
N CYS A 25 -10.78 -13.27 26.10
CA CYS A 25 -11.67 -14.12 25.31
C CYS A 25 -11.12 -15.54 25.17
N MET A 26 -9.80 -15.68 24.91
CA MET A 26 -9.14 -16.99 24.85
C MET A 26 -9.18 -17.73 26.19
N ALA A 27 -9.01 -17.02 27.32
CA ALA A 27 -9.10 -17.60 28.65
C ALA A 27 -10.53 -18.09 28.96
N GLN A 28 -11.54 -17.29 28.62
CA GLN A 28 -12.95 -17.63 28.83
C GLN A 28 -13.40 -18.82 27.95
N LEU A 29 -12.99 -18.88 26.68
CA LEU A 29 -13.30 -19.99 25.78
C LEU A 29 -12.71 -21.33 26.27
N ILE A 30 -11.54 -21.29 26.92
CA ILE A 30 -10.94 -22.46 27.58
C ILE A 30 -11.76 -22.86 28.80
N ASP A 31 -12.25 -21.89 29.58
CA ASP A 31 -13.06 -22.14 30.79
C ASP A 31 -14.44 -22.76 30.49
N VAL A 32 -15.04 -22.48 29.32
CA VAL A 32 -16.29 -23.14 28.86
C VAL A 32 -16.07 -24.44 28.09
N GLY A 33 -14.85 -24.96 28.05
CA GLY A 33 -14.56 -26.31 27.53
C GLY A 33 -14.43 -26.41 26.01
N ALA A 34 -14.13 -25.31 25.31
CA ALA A 34 -13.85 -25.36 23.87
C ALA A 34 -12.54 -26.14 23.60
N GLU A 35 -12.61 -27.20 22.78
CA GLU A 35 -11.43 -28.00 22.42
C GLU A 35 -10.52 -27.25 21.43
N LEU A 36 -9.39 -26.74 21.94
CA LEU A 36 -8.33 -26.04 21.18
C LEU A 36 -7.74 -26.85 20.02
N GLN A 37 -7.95 -28.17 19.96
CA GLN A 37 -7.37 -29.06 18.94
C GLN A 37 -7.98 -28.88 17.54
N SER A 38 -9.07 -28.12 17.40
CA SER A 38 -9.63 -27.73 16.09
C SER A 38 -8.98 -26.47 15.49
N ILE A 39 -8.12 -25.78 16.26
CA ILE A 39 -7.41 -24.56 15.86
C ILE A 39 -5.97 -24.96 15.51
N TYR A 40 -5.77 -25.65 14.38
CA TYR A 40 -4.41 -25.95 13.93
C TYR A 40 -3.75 -24.69 13.35
N PRO A 41 -2.52 -24.36 13.78
CA PRO A 41 -1.71 -23.31 13.17
C PRO A 41 -1.00 -23.89 11.94
N ILE A 42 -1.39 -23.44 10.74
CA ILE A 42 -0.47 -23.46 9.60
C ILE A 42 0.42 -22.23 9.76
N ASP A 43 1.70 -22.48 10.01
CA ASP A 43 2.84 -21.57 9.83
C ASP A 43 2.64 -20.11 10.28
N LEU A 44 2.80 -19.93 11.59
CA LEU A 44 2.90 -18.65 12.33
C LEU A 44 4.22 -17.88 12.07
N LEU A 45 4.73 -17.91 10.83
CA LEU A 45 5.89 -17.11 10.41
C LEU A 45 5.44 -16.05 9.41
N GLY A 46 4.90 -14.93 9.93
CA GLY A 46 4.76 -13.68 9.16
C GLY A 46 3.34 -13.18 8.88
N PHE A 47 2.29 -13.90 9.28
CA PHE A 47 0.92 -13.41 9.06
C PHE A 47 0.48 -12.41 10.12
N LYS A 48 -0.04 -11.25 9.67
CA LYS A 48 -0.94 -10.42 10.48
C LYS A 48 -2.13 -11.31 10.90
N LEU A 49 -2.15 -11.67 12.18
CA LEU A 49 -3.17 -12.48 12.85
C LEU A 49 -4.63 -11.96 12.90
N PRO A 50 -5.05 -10.77 12.42
CA PRO A 50 -6.48 -10.40 12.53
C PRO A 50 -7.45 -11.17 11.63
N TYR A 51 -6.97 -11.92 10.62
CA TYR A 51 -7.81 -12.33 9.48
C TYR A 51 -8.17 -13.82 9.43
N LEU A 52 -7.67 -14.64 10.35
CA LEU A 52 -7.97 -16.08 10.40
C LEU A 52 -8.58 -16.43 11.75
N TYR A 53 -9.86 -16.08 11.93
CA TYR A 53 -10.69 -16.68 12.97
C TYR A 53 -11.55 -17.79 12.37
N PRO A 54 -11.28 -19.07 12.67
CA PRO A 54 -12.26 -20.12 12.42
C PRO A 54 -13.51 -19.81 13.25
N MET A 55 -14.65 -19.75 12.55
CA MET A 55 -15.99 -19.58 13.08
C MET A 55 -16.31 -20.63 14.15
N ALA A 56 -15.97 -20.34 15.42
CA ALA A 56 -16.62 -20.99 16.55
C ALA A 56 -18.07 -20.47 16.65
N ARG A 57 -19.00 -21.32 17.09
CA ARG A 57 -20.43 -21.03 17.11
C ARG A 57 -20.70 -19.72 17.87
N MET A 58 -21.37 -18.76 17.21
CA MET A 58 -21.72 -17.44 17.78
C MET A 58 -22.37 -17.48 19.17
N ILE A 59 -23.06 -18.59 19.50
CA ILE A 59 -23.71 -18.82 20.79
C ILE A 59 -22.68 -18.92 21.93
N ASP A 60 -21.60 -19.67 21.71
CA ASP A 60 -20.57 -19.94 22.74
C ASP A 60 -19.71 -18.68 23.01
N ILE A 61 -19.52 -17.83 21.99
CA ILE A 61 -18.77 -16.56 22.10
C ILE A 61 -19.61 -15.49 22.81
N ALA A 62 -20.90 -15.41 22.53
CA ALA A 62 -21.76 -14.36 23.09
C ALA A 62 -22.04 -14.55 24.59
N GLU A 63 -22.22 -15.80 25.05
CA GLU A 63 -22.35 -16.12 26.47
C GLU A 63 -21.05 -15.86 27.25
N ALA A 64 -19.89 -15.94 26.58
CA ALA A 64 -18.59 -15.59 27.16
C ALA A 64 -18.28 -14.07 27.18
N SER A 65 -19.00 -13.23 26.42
CA SER A 65 -18.58 -11.85 26.11
C SER A 65 -19.38 -10.72 26.80
N GLU A 66 -20.06 -10.97 27.93
CA GLU A 66 -20.88 -9.98 28.65
C GLU A 66 -21.95 -9.28 27.77
N CYS A 67 -22.67 -10.04 26.95
CA CYS A 67 -23.73 -9.49 26.10
C CYS A 67 -24.96 -9.04 26.93
N ASN A 68 -25.58 -7.92 26.57
CA ASN A 68 -26.86 -7.49 27.15
C ASN A 68 -28.05 -8.35 26.65
N GLU A 69 -29.24 -8.18 27.25
CA GLU A 69 -30.44 -8.97 26.92
C GLU A 69 -30.88 -8.86 25.45
N ILE A 70 -30.65 -7.70 24.80
CA ILE A 70 -30.95 -7.51 23.37
C ILE A 70 -30.01 -8.39 22.54
N SER A 71 -28.70 -8.32 22.79
CA SER A 71 -27.67 -9.12 22.13
C SER A 71 -27.85 -10.62 22.39
N LEU A 72 -28.24 -11.02 23.60
CA LEU A 72 -28.56 -12.41 23.93
C LEU A 72 -29.79 -12.91 23.16
N ALA A 73 -30.83 -12.09 23.01
CA ALA A 73 -32.00 -12.45 22.21
C ALA A 73 -31.65 -12.62 20.72
N VAL A 74 -30.74 -11.77 20.20
CA VAL A 74 -30.19 -11.89 18.84
C VAL A 74 -29.44 -13.19 18.63
N VAL A 75 -28.55 -13.53 19.56
CA VAL A 75 -27.75 -14.76 19.50
C VAL A 75 -28.64 -16.00 19.55
N ARG A 76 -29.70 -15.96 20.35
CA ARG A 76 -30.73 -17.01 20.44
C ARG A 76 -31.70 -17.01 19.25
N LYS A 77 -31.63 -16.00 18.37
CA LYS A 77 -32.56 -15.77 17.24
C LYS A 77 -34.03 -15.80 17.66
N SER A 78 -34.34 -15.23 18.83
CA SER A 78 -35.69 -15.20 19.41
C SER A 78 -36.35 -13.85 19.17
N GLU A 79 -37.29 -13.77 18.21
CA GLU A 79 -38.02 -12.53 17.91
C GLU A 79 -38.82 -12.02 19.12
N ILE A 80 -39.40 -12.94 19.90
CA ILE A 80 -40.20 -12.62 21.08
C ILE A 80 -39.30 -11.98 22.15
N ASP A 81 -38.15 -12.59 22.43
CA ASP A 81 -37.22 -12.06 23.41
C ASP A 81 -36.59 -10.74 22.94
N LEU A 82 -36.30 -10.62 21.64
CA LEU A 82 -35.75 -9.40 21.08
C LEU A 82 -36.75 -8.24 21.23
N ARG A 83 -38.01 -8.43 20.83
CA ARG A 83 -39.06 -7.41 20.98
C ARG A 83 -39.31 -7.06 22.44
N ARG A 84 -39.28 -8.05 23.33
CA ARG A 84 -39.41 -7.85 24.79
C ARG A 84 -38.24 -7.03 25.34
N ALA A 85 -37.01 -7.40 25.00
CA ALA A 85 -35.80 -6.71 25.45
C ALA A 85 -35.75 -5.26 24.94
N LEU A 86 -36.10 -5.03 23.67
CA LEU A 86 -36.20 -3.68 23.09
C LEU A 86 -37.27 -2.83 23.77
N THR A 87 -38.37 -3.43 24.21
CA THR A 87 -39.43 -2.70 24.95
C THR A 87 -38.99 -2.33 26.37
N LEU A 88 -38.29 -3.24 27.05
CA LEU A 88 -37.86 -3.03 28.44
C LEU A 88 -36.64 -2.11 28.54
N SER A 89 -35.72 -2.20 27.58
CA SER A 89 -34.42 -1.51 27.61
C SER A 89 -34.08 -0.87 26.25
N PRO A 90 -34.91 0.04 25.71
CA PRO A 90 -34.67 0.63 24.37
C PRO A 90 -33.34 1.39 24.28
N HIS A 91 -32.89 1.98 25.39
CA HIS A 91 -31.61 2.70 25.47
C HIS A 91 -30.37 1.79 25.29
N ALA A 92 -30.53 0.47 25.48
CA ALA A 92 -29.45 -0.51 25.41
C ALA A 92 -29.18 -1.02 23.98
N ILE A 93 -29.91 -0.54 22.97
CA ILE A 93 -29.86 -1.04 21.59
C ILE A 93 -28.46 -0.96 20.94
N ASN A 94 -27.67 0.03 21.34
CA ASN A 94 -26.31 0.25 20.84
C ASN A 94 -25.22 -0.05 21.88
N GLU A 95 -25.57 -0.67 23.01
CA GLU A 95 -24.56 -1.15 23.95
C GLU A 95 -23.73 -2.26 23.30
N THR A 96 -22.46 -2.32 23.70
CA THR A 96 -21.46 -3.20 23.10
C THR A 96 -21.00 -4.28 24.06
N ASN A 97 -20.66 -5.45 23.52
CA ASN A 97 -19.97 -6.50 24.27
C ASN A 97 -18.48 -6.18 24.49
N THR A 98 -17.71 -7.11 25.06
CA THR A 98 -16.27 -6.95 25.32
C THR A 98 -15.39 -6.77 24.07
N MET A 99 -15.92 -7.04 22.87
CA MET A 99 -15.25 -6.81 21.58
C MET A 99 -15.67 -5.48 20.92
N GLY A 100 -16.55 -4.70 21.56
CA GLY A 100 -17.12 -3.48 20.98
C GLY A 100 -18.30 -3.76 20.04
N GLN A 101 -18.81 -4.99 19.96
CA GLN A 101 -19.88 -5.35 19.03
C GLN A 101 -21.26 -5.02 19.62
N THR A 102 -22.09 -4.35 18.82
CA THR A 102 -23.51 -4.14 19.10
C THR A 102 -24.37 -5.35 18.71
N ALA A 103 -25.64 -5.36 19.13
CA ALA A 103 -26.62 -6.36 18.70
C ALA A 103 -26.74 -6.48 17.17
N LEU A 104 -26.54 -5.39 16.42
CA LEU A 104 -26.61 -5.40 14.95
C LEU A 104 -25.43 -6.15 14.30
N HIS A 105 -24.23 -6.12 14.89
CA HIS A 105 -23.09 -6.94 14.45
C HIS A 105 -23.40 -8.44 14.56
N LEU A 106 -24.01 -8.82 15.69
CA LEU A 106 -24.36 -10.20 15.99
C LEU A 106 -25.57 -10.69 15.18
N ALA A 107 -26.39 -9.79 14.65
CA ALA A 107 -27.61 -10.15 13.92
C ALA A 107 -27.39 -10.51 12.45
N VAL A 108 -26.17 -10.42 11.92
CA VAL A 108 -25.90 -10.58 10.48
C VAL A 108 -26.38 -11.93 9.91
N ASP A 109 -26.41 -13.02 10.69
CA ASP A 109 -27.00 -14.31 10.26
C ASP A 109 -28.50 -14.46 10.53
N TRP A 110 -29.17 -13.37 10.88
CA TRP A 110 -30.56 -13.36 11.30
C TRP A 110 -31.28 -12.14 10.73
N PRO A 111 -31.67 -12.19 9.43
CA PRO A 111 -32.37 -11.12 8.72
C PRO A 111 -33.57 -10.52 9.48
N ALA A 112 -34.42 -11.36 10.07
CA ALA A 112 -35.57 -10.91 10.86
C ALA A 112 -35.16 -10.08 12.09
N GLY A 113 -34.05 -10.46 12.75
CA GLY A 113 -33.45 -9.71 13.84
C GLY A 113 -32.88 -8.38 13.38
N MET A 114 -32.17 -8.36 12.26
CA MET A 114 -31.63 -7.13 11.67
C MET A 114 -32.74 -6.13 11.37
N HIS A 115 -33.83 -6.56 10.71
CA HIS A 115 -34.99 -5.70 10.46
C HIS A 115 -35.56 -5.14 11.76
N THR A 116 -35.78 -5.98 12.77
CA THR A 116 -36.34 -5.55 14.05
C THR A 116 -35.43 -4.54 14.77
N LEU A 117 -34.10 -4.73 14.72
CA LEU A 117 -33.12 -3.82 15.31
C LEU A 117 -33.06 -2.48 14.57
N LEU A 118 -33.03 -2.51 13.24
CA LEU A 118 -32.99 -1.30 12.40
C LEU A 118 -34.30 -0.49 12.54
N GLU A 119 -35.46 -1.15 12.57
CA GLU A 119 -36.75 -0.52 12.86
C GLU A 119 -36.79 0.14 14.25
N ALA A 120 -36.07 -0.42 15.22
CA ALA A 120 -35.94 0.11 16.57
C ALA A 120 -34.88 1.21 16.71
N GLY A 121 -34.18 1.59 15.63
CA GLY A 121 -33.20 2.66 15.62
C GLY A 121 -31.78 2.23 16.02
N ALA A 122 -31.43 0.96 15.81
CA ALA A 122 -30.04 0.52 15.97
C ALA A 122 -29.12 1.32 15.05
N ASP A 123 -27.95 1.69 15.57
CA ASP A 123 -26.95 2.43 14.80
C ASP A 123 -26.38 1.53 13.70
N ILE A 124 -26.67 1.88 12.44
CA ILE A 124 -26.22 1.15 11.26
C ILE A 124 -24.74 1.37 10.94
N ASP A 125 -24.15 2.46 11.46
CA ASP A 125 -22.77 2.85 11.24
C ASP A 125 -21.85 2.42 12.40
N CYS A 126 -22.40 1.66 13.37
CA CYS A 126 -21.67 1.19 14.55
C CYS A 126 -20.41 0.40 14.19
N LYS A 127 -19.43 0.44 15.10
CA LYS A 127 -18.12 -0.20 14.92
C LYS A 127 -17.66 -0.91 16.16
N ASP A 128 -17.06 -2.07 15.96
CA ASP A 128 -16.37 -2.80 17.01
C ASP A 128 -14.95 -2.26 17.26
N TYR A 129 -14.21 -2.87 18.19
CA TYR A 129 -12.82 -2.46 18.50
C TYR A 129 -11.81 -2.77 17.37
N TYR A 130 -12.22 -3.55 16.37
CA TYR A 130 -11.47 -3.78 15.13
C TYR A 130 -11.89 -2.82 14.02
N MET A 131 -12.71 -1.82 14.33
CA MET A 131 -13.25 -0.82 13.39
C MET A 131 -14.19 -1.42 12.32
N MET A 132 -14.65 -2.64 12.55
CA MET A 132 -15.56 -3.38 11.67
C MET A 132 -17.00 -2.97 11.91
N SER A 133 -17.76 -2.76 10.84
CA SER A 133 -19.20 -2.52 10.89
C SER A 133 -20.02 -3.79 10.61
N PRO A 134 -21.34 -3.81 10.87
CA PRO A 134 -22.20 -4.92 10.49
C PRO A 134 -22.15 -5.26 8.99
N LEU A 135 -21.95 -4.27 8.11
CA LEU A 135 -21.78 -4.50 6.67
C LEU A 135 -20.51 -5.30 6.39
N ASP A 136 -19.43 -5.00 7.09
CA ASP A 136 -18.12 -5.62 6.94
C ASP A 136 -18.21 -7.09 7.37
N TYR A 137 -18.95 -7.38 8.44
CA TYR A 137 -19.29 -8.75 8.84
C TYR A 137 -20.08 -9.49 7.75
N ALA A 138 -21.11 -8.87 7.16
CA ALA A 138 -21.90 -9.47 6.09
C ALA A 138 -21.07 -9.77 4.84
N VAL A 139 -20.22 -8.82 4.42
CA VAL A 139 -19.33 -8.96 3.26
C VAL A 139 -18.26 -10.02 3.51
N ARG A 140 -17.60 -10.01 4.68
CA ARG A 140 -16.57 -11.02 5.01
C ARG A 140 -17.11 -12.44 4.98
N ARG A 141 -18.37 -12.60 5.36
CA ARG A 141 -19.06 -13.89 5.39
C ARG A 141 -19.78 -14.23 4.09
N SER A 142 -19.69 -13.35 3.07
CA SER A 142 -20.34 -13.50 1.77
C SER A 142 -21.86 -13.68 1.86
N LEU A 143 -22.52 -12.92 2.73
CA LEU A 143 -23.96 -13.02 3.00
C LEU A 143 -24.75 -11.94 2.24
N VAL A 144 -25.45 -12.34 1.18
CA VAL A 144 -26.16 -11.42 0.25
C VAL A 144 -27.35 -10.70 0.91
N GLU A 145 -28.23 -11.42 1.60
CA GLU A 145 -29.44 -10.83 2.19
C GLU A 145 -29.13 -9.76 3.28
N PRO A 146 -28.20 -10.00 4.23
CA PRO A 146 -27.76 -8.97 5.17
C PRO A 146 -27.14 -7.73 4.51
N ILE A 147 -26.39 -7.90 3.41
CA ILE A 147 -25.87 -6.76 2.63
C ILE A 147 -27.03 -5.91 2.09
N HIS A 148 -28.05 -6.54 1.50
CA HIS A 148 -29.23 -5.83 1.02
C HIS A 148 -29.96 -5.09 2.15
N ILE A 149 -30.20 -5.74 3.29
CA ILE A 149 -30.90 -5.13 4.43
C ILE A 149 -30.19 -3.85 4.90
N LEU A 150 -28.86 -3.90 5.05
CA LEU A 150 -28.07 -2.76 5.51
C LEU A 150 -28.05 -1.64 4.45
N VAL A 151 -27.91 -2.00 3.19
CA VAL A 151 -27.91 -1.02 2.08
C VAL A 151 -29.27 -0.34 1.92
N ASP A 152 -30.35 -1.10 1.97
CA ASP A 152 -31.73 -0.60 1.83
C ASP A 152 -32.12 0.29 3.02
N ALA A 153 -31.55 0.03 4.20
CA ALA A 153 -31.66 0.89 5.37
C ALA A 153 -30.83 2.20 5.28
N GLY A 154 -30.17 2.46 4.15
CA GLY A 154 -29.50 3.73 3.88
C GLY A 154 -28.02 3.78 4.29
N ARG A 155 -27.39 2.62 4.55
CA ARG A 155 -25.96 2.56 4.87
C ARG A 155 -25.11 3.04 3.70
N SER A 156 -24.10 3.87 3.97
CA SER A 156 -23.05 4.22 3.00
C SER A 156 -22.10 3.04 2.77
N LEU A 157 -21.46 2.98 1.59
CA LEU A 157 -20.44 1.98 1.26
C LEU A 157 -19.01 2.38 1.66
N GLU A 158 -18.84 3.47 2.42
CA GLU A 158 -17.51 3.96 2.83
C GLU A 158 -17.00 3.33 4.15
N TYR A 159 -15.70 2.97 4.15
CA TYR A 159 -14.89 2.75 5.36
C TYR A 159 -14.21 4.03 5.84
N ILE A 160 -14.34 4.33 7.14
CA ILE A 160 -13.78 5.53 7.78
C ILE A 160 -12.25 5.67 7.63
N PHE A 161 -11.49 4.56 7.59
CA PHE A 161 -10.02 4.61 7.62
C PHE A 161 -9.35 4.06 6.36
N ASP A 162 -10.06 3.37 5.47
CA ASP A 162 -9.37 2.60 4.43
C ASP A 162 -10.13 2.41 3.10
N GLY A 163 -11.13 3.22 2.76
CA GLY A 163 -11.68 3.29 1.40
C GLY A 163 -13.04 2.64 1.17
N LEU A 164 -13.39 2.34 -0.08
CA LEU A 164 -14.69 1.80 -0.50
C LEU A 164 -14.78 0.27 -0.22
N VAL A 165 -15.99 -0.29 -0.07
CA VAL A 165 -16.23 -1.76 0.04
C VAL A 165 -15.54 -2.59 -1.08
N LEU A 166 -15.06 -1.96 -2.16
CA LEU A 166 -14.18 -2.56 -3.17
C LEU A 166 -12.96 -3.29 -2.61
N LYS A 167 -12.36 -2.85 -1.48
CA LYS A 167 -11.23 -3.57 -0.90
C LYS A 167 -11.61 -4.98 -0.45
N ASP A 168 -12.82 -5.18 0.07
CA ASP A 168 -13.30 -6.52 0.40
C ASP A 168 -13.61 -7.35 -0.83
N ALA A 169 -14.09 -6.71 -1.90
CA ALA A 169 -14.29 -7.39 -3.18
C ALA A 169 -12.95 -7.97 -3.69
N VAL A 170 -11.85 -7.20 -3.56
CA VAL A 170 -10.49 -7.65 -3.90
C VAL A 170 -10.03 -8.79 -2.97
N ARG A 171 -10.25 -8.66 -1.66
CA ARG A 171 -9.89 -9.68 -0.66
C ARG A 171 -10.57 -11.02 -0.95
N ILE A 172 -11.89 -11.00 -1.20
CA ILE A 172 -12.68 -12.20 -1.53
C ILE A 172 -12.09 -12.93 -2.73
N GLU A 173 -11.62 -12.20 -3.74
CA GLU A 173 -10.99 -12.82 -4.91
C GLU A 173 -9.59 -13.39 -4.65
N GLN A 174 -8.87 -12.86 -3.67
CA GLN A 174 -7.49 -13.24 -3.36
C GLN A 174 -7.38 -14.40 -2.37
N GLU A 175 -8.35 -14.56 -1.46
CA GLU A 175 -8.32 -15.60 -0.42
C GLU A 175 -8.46 -17.03 -0.98
N HIS A 176 -8.96 -17.20 -2.21
CA HIS A 176 -9.20 -18.53 -2.79
C HIS A 176 -8.75 -18.66 -4.24
N LEU A 177 -7.94 -19.69 -4.50
CA LEU A 177 -7.48 -20.09 -5.84
C LEU A 177 -8.60 -20.53 -6.78
N ILE A 178 -9.77 -20.91 -6.24
CA ILE A 178 -10.96 -21.34 -6.99
C ILE A 178 -12.14 -20.52 -6.47
N PRO A 179 -12.79 -19.69 -7.31
CA PRO A 179 -13.95 -18.92 -6.89
C PRO A 179 -15.13 -19.83 -6.54
N ASP A 180 -15.71 -19.66 -5.34
CA ASP A 180 -17.05 -20.17 -5.07
C ASP A 180 -18.09 -19.24 -5.73
N SER A 181 -19.12 -19.82 -6.33
CA SER A 181 -20.29 -19.12 -6.86
C SER A 181 -20.89 -18.10 -5.88
N ALA A 182 -20.90 -18.39 -4.58
CA ALA A 182 -21.41 -17.46 -3.57
C ALA A 182 -20.56 -16.19 -3.43
N GLN A 183 -19.24 -16.31 -3.55
CA GLN A 183 -18.28 -15.20 -3.45
C GLN A 183 -18.30 -14.31 -4.69
N GLU A 184 -18.36 -14.93 -5.88
CA GLU A 184 -18.54 -14.20 -7.14
C GLU A 184 -19.81 -13.34 -7.12
N ASN A 185 -20.91 -13.92 -6.61
CA ASN A 185 -22.17 -13.20 -6.48
C ASN A 185 -22.05 -11.97 -5.57
N VAL A 186 -21.27 -12.05 -4.48
CA VAL A 186 -21.06 -10.91 -3.57
C VAL A 186 -20.18 -9.84 -4.22
N VAL A 187 -19.11 -10.21 -4.92
CA VAL A 187 -18.27 -9.24 -5.64
C VAL A 187 -19.08 -8.49 -6.69
N ASP A 188 -19.89 -9.20 -7.48
CA ASP A 188 -20.78 -8.58 -8.46
C ASP A 188 -21.82 -7.67 -7.80
N LEU A 189 -22.45 -8.13 -6.70
CA LEU A 189 -23.39 -7.33 -5.91
C LEU A 189 -22.74 -6.02 -5.43
N LEU A 190 -21.55 -6.08 -4.85
CA LEU A 190 -20.84 -4.89 -4.35
C LEU A 190 -20.53 -3.90 -5.47
N VAL A 191 -20.09 -4.40 -6.62
CA VAL A 191 -19.87 -3.57 -7.82
C VAL A 191 -21.17 -2.92 -8.28
N ASP A 192 -22.27 -3.68 -8.36
CA ASP A 192 -23.58 -3.19 -8.79
C ASP A 192 -24.12 -2.12 -7.83
N LEU A 193 -23.93 -2.30 -6.52
CA LEU A 193 -24.31 -1.34 -5.48
C LEU A 193 -23.52 -0.02 -5.56
N ILE A 194 -22.25 -0.05 -5.98
CA ILE A 194 -21.45 1.16 -6.18
C ILE A 194 -21.96 1.92 -7.41
N ILE A 195 -22.27 1.19 -8.49
CA ILE A 195 -22.80 1.78 -9.73
C ILE A 195 -24.13 2.46 -9.46
N GLU A 196 -25.05 1.77 -8.78
CA GLU A 196 -26.36 2.29 -8.42
C GLU A 196 -26.26 3.61 -7.64
N ARG A 197 -25.36 3.68 -6.65
CA ARG A 197 -25.12 4.92 -5.88
C ARG A 197 -24.52 6.04 -6.72
N ARG A 198 -23.55 5.75 -7.59
CA ARG A 198 -22.97 6.75 -8.51
C ARG A 198 -24.00 7.27 -9.51
N GLN A 199 -24.86 6.39 -10.03
CA GLN A 199 -25.97 6.77 -10.91
C GLN A 199 -26.94 7.69 -10.17
N ARG A 200 -27.37 7.34 -8.96
CA ARG A 200 -28.28 8.16 -8.16
C ARG A 200 -27.71 9.52 -7.82
N LEU A 201 -26.42 9.60 -7.49
CA LEU A 201 -25.73 10.87 -7.24
C LEU A 201 -25.68 11.73 -8.52
N GLY A 202 -25.31 11.14 -9.65
CA GLY A 202 -25.28 11.83 -10.94
C GLY A 202 -26.67 12.31 -11.38
N ASP A 203 -27.68 11.45 -11.26
CA ASP A 203 -29.09 11.75 -11.53
C ASP A 203 -29.63 12.89 -10.66
N LEU A 204 -29.26 12.91 -9.38
CA LEU A 204 -29.62 13.99 -8.47
C LEU A 204 -29.02 15.32 -8.95
N ALA A 205 -27.75 15.31 -9.35
CA ALA A 205 -27.09 16.48 -9.90
C ALA A 205 -27.74 16.96 -11.20
N ILE A 206 -27.96 16.07 -12.17
CA ILE A 206 -28.58 16.40 -13.47
C ILE A 206 -29.96 17.06 -13.29
N ARG A 207 -30.74 16.61 -12.31
CA ARG A 207 -32.08 17.15 -12.04
C ARG A 207 -32.08 18.50 -11.32
N THR A 208 -30.98 18.87 -10.65
CA THR A 208 -30.99 19.97 -9.68
C THR A 208 -30.00 21.09 -10.00
N LEU A 209 -28.85 20.79 -10.59
CA LEU A 209 -27.82 21.77 -10.92
C LEU A 209 -28.10 22.47 -12.25
N PRO A 210 -27.72 23.75 -12.40
CA PRO A 210 -27.80 24.44 -13.68
C PRO A 210 -26.77 23.89 -14.67
N ALA A 211 -27.01 24.10 -15.97
CA ALA A 211 -26.17 23.55 -17.04
C ALA A 211 -24.69 23.95 -16.96
N TRP A 212 -24.39 25.13 -16.41
CA TRP A 212 -23.01 25.60 -16.23
C TRP A 212 -22.26 24.77 -15.19
N ASP A 213 -22.88 24.49 -14.04
CA ASP A 213 -22.27 23.67 -12.99
C ASP A 213 -22.19 22.20 -13.44
N LEU A 214 -23.19 21.71 -14.18
CA LEU A 214 -23.14 20.36 -14.76
C LEU A 214 -21.99 20.16 -15.75
N ALA A 215 -21.61 21.18 -16.52
CA ALA A 215 -20.52 21.06 -17.48
C ALA A 215 -19.17 20.77 -16.81
N HIS A 216 -18.98 21.22 -15.56
CA HIS A 216 -17.78 20.92 -14.76
C HIS A 216 -17.70 19.44 -14.36
N PHE A 217 -18.83 18.84 -13.98
CA PHE A 217 -18.90 17.45 -13.51
C PHE A 217 -19.08 16.41 -14.62
N PHE A 218 -19.57 16.83 -15.79
CA PHE A 218 -19.90 15.97 -16.92
C PHE A 218 -19.25 16.49 -18.22
N PRO A 219 -17.91 16.43 -18.34
CA PRO A 219 -17.15 17.09 -19.42
C PRO A 219 -17.45 16.56 -20.84
N HIS A 220 -18.17 15.45 -20.98
CA HIS A 220 -18.53 14.85 -22.26
C HIS A 220 -20.02 14.99 -22.64
N GLY A 221 -20.83 15.70 -21.84
CA GLY A 221 -22.24 16.02 -22.17
C GLY A 221 -23.20 14.83 -22.33
N ASN A 222 -22.72 13.58 -22.23
CA ASN A 222 -23.56 12.39 -22.26
C ASN A 222 -24.00 12.01 -20.84
N HIS A 223 -24.96 12.78 -20.34
CA HIS A 223 -25.50 12.65 -18.99
C HIS A 223 -26.21 11.31 -18.72
N ASN A 224 -26.57 10.55 -19.77
CA ASN A 224 -27.33 9.30 -19.64
C ASN A 224 -26.47 8.04 -19.53
N SER A 225 -25.15 8.10 -19.77
CA SER A 225 -24.28 6.92 -19.73
C SER A 225 -22.96 7.12 -18.99
N TYR A 226 -22.72 8.31 -18.43
CA TYR A 226 -21.48 8.62 -17.72
C TYR A 226 -21.69 8.47 -16.20
N LEU A 227 -20.91 7.58 -15.58
CA LEU A 227 -20.83 7.48 -14.13
C LEU A 227 -19.86 8.52 -13.60
N VAL A 228 -20.33 9.44 -12.75
CA VAL A 228 -19.47 10.40 -12.07
C VAL A 228 -18.53 9.63 -11.15
N ASP A 229 -17.23 9.68 -11.39
CA ASP A 229 -16.24 8.97 -10.57
C ASP A 229 -15.18 9.92 -10.01
N GLU A 230 -14.30 10.49 -10.85
CA GLU A 230 -13.23 11.40 -10.38
C GLU A 230 -13.76 12.56 -9.52
N HIS A 231 -14.89 13.13 -9.92
CA HIS A 231 -15.49 14.29 -9.26
C HIS A 231 -16.63 13.92 -8.29
N ALA A 232 -16.86 12.64 -8.01
CA ALA A 232 -18.02 12.22 -7.21
C ALA A 232 -18.03 12.87 -5.82
N SER A 233 -16.89 12.87 -5.13
CA SER A 233 -16.74 13.47 -3.78
C SER A 233 -16.95 14.99 -3.78
N GLN A 234 -16.45 15.67 -4.82
CA GLN A 234 -16.70 17.10 -5.01
C GLN A 234 -18.19 17.37 -5.25
N LEU A 235 -18.82 16.60 -6.15
CA LEU A 235 -20.24 16.74 -6.46
C LEU A 235 -21.13 16.52 -5.22
N PHE A 236 -20.84 15.47 -4.44
CA PHE A 236 -21.54 15.19 -3.19
C PHE A 236 -21.46 16.37 -2.21
N SER A 237 -20.29 17.00 -2.12
CA SER A 237 -20.06 18.15 -1.24
C SER A 237 -20.69 19.45 -1.76
N GLU A 238 -20.81 19.62 -3.07
CA GLU A 238 -21.35 20.84 -3.68
C GLU A 238 -22.88 20.92 -3.67
N LEU A 239 -23.58 19.81 -3.87
CA LEU A 239 -25.05 19.76 -3.93
C LEU A 239 -25.76 20.45 -2.73
N PRO A 240 -25.32 20.27 -1.46
CA PRO A 240 -25.89 21.00 -0.32
C PRO A 240 -25.76 22.53 -0.41
N TYR A 241 -24.70 23.06 -1.01
CA TYR A 241 -24.55 24.52 -1.20
C TYR A 241 -25.54 25.08 -2.21
N HIS A 242 -26.08 24.24 -3.09
CA HIS A 242 -27.21 24.56 -3.98
C HIS A 242 -28.58 24.31 -3.34
N GLY A 243 -28.63 24.01 -2.03
CA GLY A 243 -29.87 23.72 -1.31
C GLY A 243 -30.45 22.34 -1.61
N VAL A 244 -29.64 21.42 -2.15
CA VAL A 244 -30.06 20.05 -2.48
C VAL A 244 -29.62 19.11 -1.35
N PRO A 245 -30.55 18.56 -0.54
CA PRO A 245 -30.18 17.59 0.47
C PRO A 245 -29.73 16.28 -0.18
N VAL A 246 -28.55 15.78 0.20
CA VAL A 246 -28.00 14.53 -0.31
C VAL A 246 -28.03 13.46 0.80
N PRO A 247 -28.67 12.30 0.59
CA PRO A 247 -28.60 11.20 1.55
C PRO A 247 -27.16 10.74 1.78
N SER A 248 -26.77 10.49 3.03
CA SER A 248 -25.45 9.95 3.40
C SER A 248 -25.14 8.61 2.70
N ALA A 249 -26.18 7.84 2.36
CA ALA A 249 -26.06 6.61 1.58
C ALA A 249 -25.36 6.79 0.21
N LEU A 250 -25.39 8.01 -0.35
CA LEU A 250 -24.77 8.37 -1.63
C LEU A 250 -23.34 8.91 -1.48
N ASP A 251 -22.81 8.96 -0.26
CA ASP A 251 -21.45 9.43 0.00
C ASP A 251 -20.44 8.57 -0.79
N PRO A 252 -19.72 9.17 -1.75
CA PRO A 252 -18.76 8.46 -2.56
C PRO A 252 -17.41 8.25 -1.88
N GLY A 253 -17.20 8.86 -0.72
CA GLY A 253 -15.99 8.85 0.09
C GLY A 253 -15.40 10.25 0.29
N ARG A 254 -14.70 10.43 1.41
CA ARG A 254 -14.10 11.71 1.85
C ARG A 254 -12.96 12.21 0.97
N HIS A 255 -12.36 11.35 0.16
CA HIS A 255 -11.25 11.73 -0.71
C HIS A 255 -11.69 11.75 -2.16
N ARG A 256 -11.36 12.83 -2.88
CA ARG A 256 -11.40 12.86 -4.34
C ARG A 256 -10.53 11.71 -4.85
N THR A 257 -11.16 10.62 -5.28
CA THR A 257 -10.56 9.37 -5.75
C THR A 257 -11.53 8.70 -6.70
N THR A 258 -11.01 8.05 -7.74
CA THR A 258 -11.80 7.16 -8.61
C THR A 258 -11.96 5.78 -7.97
N VAL A 259 -12.94 4.98 -8.42
CA VAL A 259 -13.07 3.57 -7.97
C VAL A 259 -11.79 2.76 -8.20
N TYR A 260 -11.01 3.11 -9.23
CA TYR A 260 -9.75 2.47 -9.58
C TYR A 260 -8.62 2.74 -8.57
N HIS A 261 -8.74 3.74 -7.69
CA HIS A 261 -7.80 3.88 -6.58
C HIS A 261 -7.97 2.81 -5.49
N HIS A 262 -9.13 2.13 -5.46
CA HIS A 262 -9.50 1.21 -4.40
C HIS A 262 -9.40 -0.27 -4.80
N ILE A 263 -9.09 -0.58 -6.07
CA ILE A 263 -9.01 -1.97 -6.57
C ILE A 263 -7.71 -2.70 -6.24
N GLN A 264 -6.75 -2.01 -5.60
CA GLN A 264 -5.41 -2.51 -5.32
C GLN A 264 -4.75 -3.08 -6.59
N SER A 265 -4.47 -4.39 -6.64
CA SER A 265 -3.86 -5.10 -7.77
C SER A 265 -4.82 -6.10 -8.44
N SER A 266 -6.15 -5.97 -8.27
CA SER A 266 -7.11 -6.88 -8.92
C SER A 266 -7.58 -6.35 -10.28
N SER A 267 -7.00 -6.91 -11.36
CA SER A 267 -7.51 -6.71 -12.72
C SER A 267 -8.91 -7.29 -12.94
N ARG A 268 -9.35 -8.24 -12.11
CA ARG A 268 -10.68 -8.86 -12.20
C ARG A 268 -11.76 -7.91 -11.69
N VAL A 269 -11.59 -7.30 -10.51
CA VAL A 269 -12.48 -6.22 -10.03
C VAL A 269 -12.47 -5.06 -11.02
N ALA A 270 -11.29 -4.67 -11.51
CA ALA A 270 -11.16 -3.61 -12.52
C ALA A 270 -12.00 -3.90 -13.78
N GLU A 271 -11.95 -5.14 -14.29
CA GLU A 271 -12.72 -5.56 -15.46
C GLU A 271 -14.23 -5.57 -15.19
N ARG A 272 -14.70 -5.95 -13.99
CA ARG A 272 -16.13 -5.86 -13.62
C ARG A 272 -16.63 -4.41 -13.62
N LEU A 273 -15.87 -3.50 -13.00
CA LEU A 273 -16.18 -2.07 -12.99
C LEU A 273 -16.20 -1.50 -14.41
N TRP A 274 -15.20 -1.85 -15.22
CA TRP A 274 -15.11 -1.43 -16.61
C TRP A 274 -16.29 -1.93 -17.45
N LYS A 275 -16.66 -3.21 -17.34
CA LYS A 275 -17.81 -3.74 -18.11
C LYS A 275 -19.12 -3.02 -17.81
N ARG A 276 -19.24 -2.43 -16.63
CA ARG A 276 -20.46 -1.79 -16.13
C ARG A 276 -20.46 -0.26 -16.16
N GLY A 277 -19.45 0.37 -16.78
CA GLY A 277 -19.52 1.77 -17.19
C GLY A 277 -18.49 2.72 -16.59
N PHE A 278 -17.70 2.30 -15.60
CA PHE A 278 -16.59 3.13 -15.10
C PHE A 278 -15.49 3.28 -16.15
N ARG A 279 -15.03 4.51 -16.39
CA ARG A 279 -14.05 4.84 -17.45
C ARG A 279 -12.90 5.73 -17.00
N ASP A 280 -12.96 6.33 -15.82
CA ASP A 280 -11.97 7.29 -15.31
C ASP A 280 -10.66 6.60 -14.84
N ILE A 281 -9.97 5.92 -15.76
CA ILE A 281 -8.77 5.12 -15.50
C ILE A 281 -7.51 5.94 -15.17
N ASP A 282 -7.49 7.21 -15.59
CA ASP A 282 -6.42 8.18 -15.30
C ASP A 282 -6.89 9.32 -14.39
N GLY A 283 -8.13 9.23 -13.85
CA GLY A 283 -8.67 10.28 -12.98
C GLY A 283 -7.80 10.45 -11.74
N LYS A 284 -7.63 11.68 -11.27
CA LYS A 284 -6.63 11.99 -10.24
C LYS A 284 -7.24 12.11 -8.86
N ASN A 285 -6.51 11.65 -7.85
CA ASN A 285 -6.90 11.87 -6.47
C ASN A 285 -6.59 13.31 -5.98
N SER A 286 -6.90 13.61 -4.72
CA SER A 286 -6.61 14.91 -4.10
C SER A 286 -5.12 15.30 -4.10
N LEU A 287 -4.21 14.35 -4.28
CA LEU A 287 -2.77 14.58 -4.40
C LEU A 287 -2.30 14.71 -5.86
N GLY A 288 -3.22 14.68 -6.83
CA GLY A 288 -2.89 14.71 -8.26
C GLY A 288 -2.34 13.40 -8.80
N LEU A 289 -2.47 12.29 -8.06
CA LEU A 289 -1.96 10.97 -8.45
C LEU A 289 -3.04 10.17 -9.18
N THR A 290 -2.64 9.42 -10.21
CA THR A 290 -3.52 8.49 -10.93
C THR A 290 -3.66 7.17 -10.18
N PRO A 291 -4.62 6.28 -10.54
CA PRO A 291 -4.72 4.95 -9.97
C PRO A 291 -3.42 4.17 -10.14
N LEU A 292 -2.82 4.19 -11.33
CA LEU A 292 -1.56 3.51 -11.64
C LEU A 292 -0.41 3.91 -10.69
N MET A 293 -0.35 5.18 -10.29
CA MET A 293 0.66 5.67 -9.34
C MET A 293 0.42 5.14 -7.91
N CYS A 294 -0.84 4.95 -7.54
CA CYS A 294 -1.25 4.55 -6.20
C CYS A 294 -1.31 3.03 -5.98
N MET A 295 -1.44 2.23 -7.05
CA MET A 295 -1.61 0.77 -6.94
C MET A 295 -0.57 0.12 -6.02
N GLY A 296 -0.98 -0.83 -5.18
CA GLY A 296 -0.06 -1.73 -4.48
C GLY A 296 0.36 -1.30 -3.07
N SER A 297 -0.58 -1.24 -2.13
CA SER A 297 -0.26 -1.32 -0.70
C SER A 297 0.28 -2.70 -0.28
N ASN A 298 0.03 -3.75 -1.07
CA ASN A 298 0.22 -5.16 -0.68
C ASN A 298 1.20 -5.94 -1.56
N ILE A 299 2.05 -5.28 -2.37
CA ILE A 299 3.07 -6.00 -3.18
C ILE A 299 4.04 -6.79 -2.27
N LEU A 300 4.08 -6.47 -0.98
CA LEU A 300 4.97 -7.06 0.00
C LEU A 300 4.40 -8.28 0.74
N ASP A 301 3.11 -8.63 0.54
CA ASP A 301 2.43 -9.53 1.48
C ASP A 301 2.43 -11.03 1.08
N TYR A 302 2.70 -11.41 -0.19
CA TYR A 302 2.54 -12.82 -0.65
C TYR A 302 3.44 -13.25 -1.83
N ASP A 303 3.79 -14.55 -1.89
CA ASP A 303 4.33 -15.23 -3.08
C ASP A 303 3.29 -15.19 -4.22
N GLY A 304 3.61 -14.53 -5.34
CA GLY A 304 2.68 -14.29 -6.47
C GLY A 304 2.09 -12.87 -6.57
N SER A 305 2.30 -12.02 -5.55
CA SER A 305 1.83 -10.62 -5.51
C SER A 305 2.35 -9.77 -6.68
N MET A 306 3.61 -9.98 -7.10
CA MET A 306 4.23 -9.22 -8.19
C MET A 306 3.58 -9.54 -9.55
N ASN A 307 3.19 -10.80 -9.80
CA ASN A 307 2.50 -11.15 -11.04
C ASN A 307 1.11 -10.52 -11.10
N LEU A 308 0.35 -10.55 -10.00
CA LEU A 308 -0.97 -9.90 -9.94
C LEU A 308 -0.86 -8.39 -10.16
N TYR A 309 0.15 -7.75 -9.56
CA TYR A 309 0.42 -6.34 -9.77
C TYR A 309 0.74 -6.02 -11.24
N LEU A 310 1.65 -6.76 -11.87
CA LEU A 310 2.04 -6.52 -13.27
C LEU A 310 0.90 -6.86 -14.25
N GLU A 311 0.08 -7.87 -13.99
CA GLU A 311 -1.15 -8.15 -14.76
C GLU A 311 -2.16 -7.00 -14.62
N CYS A 312 -2.28 -6.39 -13.43
CA CYS A 312 -3.13 -5.22 -13.23
C CYS A 312 -2.59 -4.01 -13.99
N VAL A 313 -1.28 -3.73 -13.94
CA VAL A 313 -0.64 -2.70 -14.77
C VAL A 313 -0.92 -2.96 -16.26
N ALA A 314 -0.74 -4.19 -16.74
CA ALA A 314 -1.03 -4.57 -18.12
C ALA A 314 -2.49 -4.31 -18.49
N TRP A 315 -3.42 -4.61 -17.59
CA TRP A 315 -4.84 -4.34 -17.76
C TRP A 315 -5.10 -2.83 -17.95
N PHE A 316 -4.56 -1.97 -17.08
CA PHE A 316 -4.70 -0.51 -17.20
C PHE A 316 -4.17 -0.01 -18.55
N LEU A 317 -2.97 -0.45 -18.93
CA LEU A 317 -2.36 -0.08 -20.22
C LEU A 317 -3.22 -0.53 -21.40
N LYS A 318 -3.80 -1.73 -21.33
CA LYS A 318 -4.72 -2.26 -22.35
C LYS A 318 -6.01 -1.44 -22.46
N LYS A 319 -6.49 -0.84 -21.36
CA LYS A 319 -7.67 0.04 -21.35
C LYS A 319 -7.36 1.48 -21.76
N GLY A 320 -6.09 1.81 -21.99
CA GLY A 320 -5.66 3.13 -22.48
C GLY A 320 -5.14 4.06 -21.41
N ALA A 321 -4.81 3.56 -20.21
CA ALA A 321 -4.25 4.40 -19.15
C ALA A 321 -2.91 5.00 -19.58
N ASN A 322 -2.71 6.27 -19.27
CA ASN A 322 -1.51 7.00 -19.64
C ASN A 322 -0.35 6.64 -18.71
N PHE A 323 0.55 5.80 -19.20
CA PHE A 323 1.74 5.41 -18.46
C PHE A 323 2.74 6.56 -18.21
N TYR A 324 2.58 7.64 -18.97
CA TYR A 324 3.39 8.85 -18.89
C TYR A 324 2.65 10.01 -18.22
N ALA A 325 1.49 9.75 -17.58
CA ALA A 325 0.79 10.77 -16.82
C ALA A 325 1.71 11.31 -15.73
N LYS A 326 1.76 12.63 -15.59
CA LYS A 326 2.48 13.33 -14.53
C LYS A 326 1.54 13.64 -13.37
N GLN A 327 2.10 13.70 -12.18
CA GLN A 327 1.38 14.18 -11.01
C GLN A 327 1.01 15.65 -11.21
N ASP A 328 -0.25 16.01 -10.96
CA ASP A 328 -0.64 17.42 -10.93
C ASP A 328 -0.31 18.04 -9.56
N LEU A 329 -0.15 19.37 -9.55
CA LEU A 329 -0.02 20.15 -8.32
C LEU A 329 -1.11 19.73 -7.32
N ALA A 330 -0.70 19.13 -6.20
CA ALA A 330 -1.58 18.92 -5.07
C ALA A 330 -2.03 20.29 -4.59
N LEU A 331 -3.35 20.55 -4.62
CA LEU A 331 -3.88 21.83 -4.18
C LEU A 331 -3.78 22.02 -2.66
N TYR A 332 -3.69 20.96 -1.87
CA TYR A 332 -3.70 21.08 -0.41
C TYR A 332 -2.94 19.92 0.23
N TYR A 333 -1.80 20.22 0.84
CA TYR A 333 -1.27 19.45 1.96
C TYR A 333 -1.31 20.39 3.17
N GLU A 334 -2.44 20.41 3.87
CA GLU A 334 -2.49 20.93 5.24
C GLU A 334 -1.87 19.87 6.13
N SER A 335 -0.54 19.89 6.28
CA SER A 335 0.08 19.27 7.43
C SER A 335 -0.34 20.05 8.68
N ASN A 336 -0.69 19.36 9.76
CA ASN A 336 -0.88 19.96 11.10
C ASN A 336 0.38 20.70 11.61
N GLU A 337 1.50 20.60 10.88
CA GLU A 337 2.74 21.34 11.08
C GLU A 337 2.90 22.45 10.03
N GLY A 338 1.97 23.41 10.01
CA GLY A 338 2.10 24.64 9.23
C GLY A 338 1.98 24.49 7.71
N GLU A 339 1.67 25.61 7.06
CA GLU A 339 1.63 25.71 5.60
C GLU A 339 3.03 25.45 5.02
N MET A 340 3.15 24.43 4.17
CA MET A 340 4.27 24.30 3.25
C MET A 340 4.39 25.60 2.40
N PRO A 341 5.54 26.30 2.41
CA PRO A 341 5.71 27.54 1.66
C PRO A 341 5.39 27.33 0.18
N TYR A 342 4.60 28.25 -0.39
CA TYR A 342 4.14 28.24 -1.79
C TYR A 342 5.27 28.04 -2.82
N GLU A 343 6.48 28.49 -2.49
CA GLU A 343 7.70 28.41 -3.32
C GLU A 343 8.32 26.99 -3.37
N SER A 344 7.98 26.12 -2.43
CA SER A 344 8.44 24.72 -2.40
C SER A 344 7.51 23.75 -3.15
N ARG A 345 6.52 24.29 -3.88
CA ARG A 345 5.59 23.57 -4.76
C ARG A 345 6.16 23.35 -6.18
N GLN A 346 7.43 22.96 -6.29
CA GLN A 346 7.97 22.56 -7.60
C GLN A 346 7.23 21.29 -8.05
N LEU A 347 6.48 21.45 -9.15
CA LEU A 347 5.82 20.38 -9.87
C LEU A 347 6.81 19.28 -10.19
N MET A 348 6.37 18.04 -10.01
CA MET A 348 7.20 16.87 -10.26
C MET A 348 6.93 16.35 -11.64
N SER A 349 7.99 15.98 -12.35
CA SER A 349 7.87 15.38 -13.68
C SER A 349 7.84 13.85 -13.66
N ALA A 350 7.98 13.22 -12.49
CA ALA A 350 7.85 11.78 -12.34
C ALA A 350 6.49 11.30 -12.89
N THR A 351 6.56 10.35 -13.80
CA THR A 351 5.38 9.80 -14.49
C THR A 351 4.86 8.53 -13.83
N SER A 352 3.64 8.08 -14.14
CA SER A 352 3.10 6.78 -13.66
C SER A 352 4.11 5.63 -13.83
N LEU A 353 4.87 5.62 -14.93
CA LEU A 353 5.98 4.70 -15.17
C LEU A 353 7.04 4.71 -14.05
N HIS A 354 7.47 5.88 -13.58
CA HIS A 354 8.44 6.00 -12.48
C HIS A 354 7.88 5.44 -11.17
N PHE A 355 6.61 5.71 -10.87
CA PHE A 355 5.93 5.18 -9.69
C PHE A 355 5.88 3.64 -9.73
N VAL A 356 5.46 3.07 -10.87
CA VAL A 356 5.39 1.63 -11.06
C VAL A 356 6.77 0.98 -10.96
N ALA A 357 7.79 1.58 -11.59
CA ALA A 357 9.16 1.09 -11.55
C ALA A 357 9.74 1.11 -10.12
N CYS A 358 9.49 2.17 -9.35
CA CYS A 358 9.91 2.24 -7.96
C CYS A 358 9.28 1.12 -7.11
N LYS A 359 7.98 0.86 -7.29
CA LYS A 359 7.26 -0.20 -6.55
C LYS A 359 7.83 -1.58 -6.85
N ILE A 360 8.15 -1.85 -8.12
CA ILE A 360 8.82 -3.10 -8.53
C ILE A 360 10.19 -3.20 -7.85
N GLY A 361 10.98 -2.12 -7.83
CA GLY A 361 12.26 -2.10 -7.14
C GLY A 361 12.16 -2.44 -5.66
N LEU A 362 11.16 -1.88 -4.96
CA LEU A 362 10.86 -2.21 -3.58
C LEU A 362 10.52 -3.70 -3.40
N ALA A 363 9.62 -4.22 -4.25
CA ALA A 363 9.20 -5.61 -4.21
C ALA A 363 10.36 -6.59 -4.42
N LEU A 364 11.22 -6.32 -5.40
CA LEU A 364 12.40 -7.14 -5.68
C LEU A 364 13.39 -7.12 -4.50
N GLY A 365 13.57 -5.97 -3.84
CA GLY A 365 14.45 -5.85 -2.68
C GLY A 365 13.94 -6.62 -1.46
N GLU A 366 12.65 -6.47 -1.13
CA GLU A 366 12.02 -7.20 -0.02
C GLU A 366 11.99 -8.71 -0.28
N TYR A 367 11.69 -9.13 -1.51
CA TYR A 367 11.72 -10.55 -1.89
C TYR A 367 13.07 -11.20 -1.56
N ILE A 368 14.19 -10.50 -1.79
CA ILE A 368 15.53 -11.02 -1.49
C ILE A 368 15.81 -11.06 0.01
N LYS A 369 15.37 -10.06 0.78
CA LYS A 369 15.48 -10.12 2.24
C LYS A 369 14.79 -11.36 2.81
N VAL A 370 13.59 -11.66 2.31
CA VAL A 370 12.79 -12.81 2.74
C VAL A 370 13.39 -14.15 2.28
N LEU A 371 13.96 -14.21 1.06
CA LEU A 371 14.56 -15.43 0.51
C LEU A 371 15.87 -15.90 1.17
N TYR A 372 16.44 -15.19 2.15
CA TYR A 372 17.41 -15.82 3.05
C TYR A 372 16.85 -17.13 3.66
N ASN A 373 15.52 -17.34 3.63
CA ASN A 373 14.83 -18.54 4.13
C ASN A 373 14.09 -19.43 3.09
N HIS A 374 13.95 -19.09 1.80
CA HIS A 374 13.19 -19.92 0.82
C HIS A 374 13.87 -20.07 -0.57
N ARG A 375 13.55 -21.17 -1.30
CA ARG A 375 14.26 -21.64 -2.53
C ARG A 375 13.43 -21.57 -3.83
N ARG A 376 12.60 -20.56 -4.08
CA ARG A 376 11.88 -20.43 -5.38
C ARG A 376 12.42 -19.28 -6.24
N PRO A 377 12.78 -19.51 -7.53
CA PRO A 377 13.18 -18.44 -8.44
C PRO A 377 11.99 -17.59 -8.90
N LEU A 378 12.16 -16.26 -8.96
CA LEU A 378 11.19 -15.29 -9.53
C LEU A 378 10.75 -15.63 -10.96
N ARG A 379 11.62 -16.28 -11.76
CA ARG A 379 11.36 -16.59 -13.17
C ARG A 379 10.17 -17.53 -13.39
N THR A 380 9.87 -18.40 -12.43
CA THR A 380 8.77 -19.37 -12.53
C THR A 380 7.41 -18.80 -12.10
N SER A 381 7.35 -17.55 -11.60
CA SER A 381 6.12 -16.95 -11.05
C SER A 381 5.48 -15.86 -11.93
N LEU A 382 6.14 -15.37 -12.98
CA LEU A 382 5.60 -14.32 -13.86
C LEU A 382 5.03 -14.86 -15.19
N SER A 383 3.86 -14.35 -15.56
CA SER A 383 3.24 -14.57 -16.88
C SER A 383 4.00 -13.84 -18.00
N GLU A 384 3.72 -14.23 -19.25
CA GLU A 384 4.25 -13.55 -20.44
C GLU A 384 3.79 -12.08 -20.51
N THR A 385 2.55 -11.79 -20.11
CA THR A 385 2.03 -10.43 -20.03
C THR A 385 2.84 -9.59 -19.04
N SER A 386 3.10 -10.14 -17.85
CA SER A 386 3.87 -9.47 -16.80
C SER A 386 5.31 -9.19 -17.23
N LYS A 387 5.95 -10.15 -17.91
CA LYS A 387 7.29 -9.97 -18.47
C LYS A 387 7.37 -8.82 -19.47
N ARG A 388 6.38 -8.70 -20.37
CA ARG A 388 6.33 -7.58 -21.34
C ARG A 388 6.14 -6.22 -20.67
N VAL A 389 5.38 -6.14 -19.58
CA VAL A 389 5.29 -4.89 -18.80
C VAL A 389 6.64 -4.55 -18.18
N LEU A 390 7.30 -5.53 -17.56
CA LEU A 390 8.62 -5.33 -16.96
C LEU A 390 9.66 -4.92 -18.03
N GLU A 391 9.67 -5.58 -19.17
CA GLU A 391 10.53 -5.26 -20.32
C GLU A 391 10.30 -3.82 -20.76
N ARG A 392 9.02 -3.43 -20.97
CA ARG A 392 8.66 -2.05 -21.30
C ARG A 392 9.21 -1.05 -20.29
N ILE A 393 9.11 -1.34 -18.99
CA ILE A 393 9.60 -0.45 -17.93
C ILE A 393 11.13 -0.30 -17.99
N VAL A 394 11.85 -1.39 -18.25
CA VAL A 394 13.32 -1.39 -18.28
C VAL A 394 13.84 -0.69 -19.53
N VAL A 395 13.24 -0.93 -20.69
CA VAL A 395 13.71 -0.36 -21.96
C VAL A 395 13.29 1.10 -22.16
N ASP A 396 12.28 1.58 -21.44
CA ASP A 396 11.83 2.98 -21.52
C ASP A 396 12.93 3.96 -21.08
N ASN A 397 12.98 5.11 -21.73
CA ASN A 397 14.02 6.14 -21.56
C ASN A 397 13.46 7.48 -21.09
N VAL A 398 12.17 7.55 -20.73
CA VAL A 398 11.60 8.74 -20.09
C VAL A 398 12.29 8.93 -18.75
N SER A 399 12.86 10.13 -18.56
CA SER A 399 13.45 10.58 -17.31
C SER A 399 12.52 11.54 -16.58
N ASP A 400 12.72 11.63 -15.27
CA ASP A 400 12.25 12.77 -14.50
C ASP A 400 13.14 14.01 -14.71
N ASP A 401 12.86 15.10 -13.99
CA ASP A 401 13.54 16.40 -14.14
C ASP A 401 14.52 16.60 -12.98
N CYS A 402 14.89 15.53 -12.26
CA CYS A 402 15.83 15.68 -11.15
C CYS A 402 17.24 15.95 -11.67
N ARG A 403 18.01 16.72 -10.88
CA ARG A 403 19.39 17.08 -11.20
C ARG A 403 20.33 16.21 -10.38
N CYS A 404 20.40 14.92 -10.69
CA CYS A 404 21.27 13.97 -10.00
C CYS A 404 22.23 13.29 -10.95
N SER A 405 23.52 13.32 -10.63
CA SER A 405 24.56 12.73 -11.48
C SER A 405 24.52 11.20 -11.57
N CYS A 406 23.66 10.54 -10.79
CA CYS A 406 23.47 9.09 -10.91
C CYS A 406 22.76 8.66 -12.20
N SER A 407 22.19 9.60 -12.95
CA SER A 407 21.61 9.37 -14.28
C SER A 407 21.79 10.61 -15.15
N ILE A 408 21.84 10.42 -16.47
CA ILE A 408 22.02 11.53 -17.41
C ILE A 408 20.64 12.11 -17.74
N ASN A 409 20.47 13.42 -17.53
CA ASN A 409 19.24 14.18 -17.80
C ASN A 409 18.01 13.67 -16.99
N GLY A 410 18.22 13.35 -15.72
CA GLY A 410 17.18 12.89 -14.80
C GLY A 410 17.12 11.37 -14.63
N CYS A 411 16.57 10.94 -13.50
CA CYS A 411 16.53 9.54 -13.10
C CYS A 411 15.42 8.83 -13.91
N LYS A 412 15.83 7.90 -14.79
CA LYS A 412 14.91 7.05 -15.58
C LYS A 412 14.19 6.02 -14.72
N ALA A 413 13.10 5.46 -15.24
CA ALA A 413 12.35 4.37 -14.59
C ALA A 413 13.25 3.20 -14.15
N PHE A 414 14.13 2.72 -15.03
CA PHE A 414 15.09 1.66 -14.71
C PHE A 414 16.08 2.06 -13.61
N THR A 415 16.64 3.27 -13.67
CA THR A 415 17.53 3.80 -12.63
C THR A 415 16.82 3.84 -11.28
N LEU A 416 15.56 4.28 -11.27
CA LEU A 416 14.76 4.42 -10.07
C LEU A 416 14.41 3.06 -9.43
N MET A 417 13.99 2.10 -10.25
CA MET A 417 13.76 0.72 -9.84
C MET A 417 15.02 0.12 -9.18
N SER A 418 16.17 0.27 -9.86
CA SER A 418 17.45 -0.26 -9.39
C SER A 418 17.92 0.39 -8.10
N LYS A 419 17.76 1.71 -7.98
CA LYS A 419 18.06 2.47 -6.75
C LYS A 419 17.23 1.98 -5.58
N ARG A 420 15.92 1.75 -5.79
CA ARG A 420 15.02 1.35 -4.71
C ARG A 420 15.28 -0.07 -4.21
N TYR A 421 15.53 -0.99 -5.13
CA TYR A 421 16.01 -2.33 -4.79
C TYR A 421 17.27 -2.26 -3.93
N ASN A 422 18.26 -1.47 -4.36
CA ASN A 422 19.56 -1.46 -3.72
C ASN A 422 19.57 -0.78 -2.34
N TRP A 423 18.70 0.21 -2.12
CA TRP A 423 18.49 0.81 -0.80
C TRP A 423 18.02 -0.21 0.24
N LEU A 424 17.22 -1.19 -0.16
CA LEU A 424 16.79 -2.26 0.74
C LEU A 424 17.89 -3.28 1.00
N THR A 425 18.73 -3.57 0.03
CA THR A 425 19.71 -4.67 0.11
C THR A 425 21.11 -4.19 0.52
N ASP A 426 21.20 -3.15 1.35
CA ASP A 426 22.46 -2.61 1.91
C ASP A 426 23.56 -2.25 0.90
N GLY A 427 23.21 -2.00 -0.37
CA GLY A 427 24.20 -1.47 -1.31
C GLY A 427 25.23 -2.43 -1.88
N GLU A 428 25.36 -3.66 -1.36
CA GLU A 428 26.53 -4.51 -1.64
C GLU A 428 26.62 -5.07 -3.07
N PHE A 429 27.84 -5.30 -3.56
CA PHE A 429 28.12 -5.86 -4.89
C PHE A 429 27.35 -7.14 -5.24
N PRO A 430 27.23 -8.15 -4.34
CA PRO A 430 26.44 -9.34 -4.63
C PRO A 430 24.97 -9.05 -4.93
N ASN A 431 24.40 -7.98 -4.36
CA ASN A 431 23.01 -7.62 -4.57
C ASN A 431 22.77 -6.94 -5.91
N TRP A 432 23.74 -6.15 -6.41
CA TRP A 432 23.73 -5.65 -7.80
C TRP A 432 23.79 -6.78 -8.81
N VAL A 433 24.69 -7.75 -8.56
CA VAL A 433 24.83 -8.96 -9.38
C VAL A 433 23.52 -9.74 -9.42
N ARG A 434 22.86 -9.91 -8.27
CA ARG A 434 21.54 -10.57 -8.17
C ARG A 434 20.46 -9.83 -8.93
N LEU A 435 20.38 -8.51 -8.82
CA LEU A 435 19.39 -7.71 -9.53
C LEU A 435 19.55 -7.87 -11.04
N TRP A 436 20.77 -7.69 -11.54
CA TRP A 436 21.04 -7.81 -12.97
C TRP A 436 20.72 -9.22 -13.48
N ALA A 437 21.19 -10.25 -12.78
CA ALA A 437 20.93 -11.65 -13.15
C ALA A 437 19.42 -11.96 -13.17
N GLN A 438 18.67 -11.53 -12.15
CA GLN A 438 17.22 -11.70 -12.10
C GLN A 438 16.53 -11.01 -13.27
N LEU A 439 16.92 -9.77 -13.55
CA LEU A 439 16.31 -9.01 -14.62
C LEU A 439 16.62 -9.65 -15.99
N THR A 440 17.87 -10.09 -16.26
CA THR A 440 18.22 -10.83 -17.49
C THR A 440 17.57 -12.21 -17.60
N ASP A 441 17.29 -12.86 -16.47
CA ASP A 441 16.55 -14.13 -16.43
C ASP A 441 15.06 -13.93 -16.76
N LEU A 442 14.50 -12.78 -16.37
CA LEU A 442 13.10 -12.43 -16.52
C LEU A 442 12.78 -11.85 -17.88
N ILE A 443 13.65 -10.98 -18.40
CA ILE A 443 13.49 -10.21 -19.64
C ILE A 443 14.86 -10.07 -20.34
N ASP A 444 14.87 -9.96 -21.66
CA ASP A 444 16.12 -9.78 -22.41
C ASP A 444 16.56 -8.30 -22.33
N ILE A 445 17.58 -8.02 -21.51
CA ILE A 445 18.11 -6.66 -21.27
C ILE A 445 19.36 -6.40 -22.13
N GLY A 446 19.60 -7.23 -23.16
CA GLY A 446 20.80 -7.23 -23.99
C GLY A 446 21.12 -5.95 -24.80
N ASP A 447 20.58 -4.79 -24.43
CA ASP A 447 20.93 -3.49 -25.00
C ASP A 447 22.16 -2.87 -24.26
N PRO A 448 23.24 -2.51 -24.99
CA PRO A 448 24.37 -1.76 -24.45
C PRO A 448 23.99 -0.52 -23.62
N LEU A 449 22.93 0.19 -23.99
CA LEU A 449 22.49 1.40 -23.28
C LEU A 449 22.09 1.13 -21.82
N LYS A 450 21.49 -0.04 -21.54
CA LYS A 450 21.05 -0.39 -20.18
C LYS A 450 22.21 -0.82 -19.29
N SER A 451 23.22 -1.46 -19.88
CA SER A 451 24.47 -1.74 -19.16
C SER A 451 25.19 -0.46 -18.75
N SER A 452 25.21 0.57 -19.61
CA SER A 452 25.78 1.89 -19.30
C SER A 452 25.02 2.62 -18.18
N GLU A 453 23.69 2.63 -18.24
CA GLU A 453 22.85 3.21 -17.18
C GLU A 453 23.09 2.55 -15.81
N PHE A 454 23.21 1.22 -15.81
CA PHE A 454 23.44 0.44 -14.59
C PHE A 454 24.85 0.66 -14.04
N LEU A 455 25.86 0.66 -14.91
CA LEU A 455 27.25 0.93 -14.58
C LEU A 455 27.45 2.31 -13.96
N ARG A 456 26.79 3.34 -14.52
CA ARG A 456 26.76 4.69 -13.95
C ARG A 456 26.19 4.71 -12.54
N LEU A 457 25.02 4.10 -12.34
CA LEU A 457 24.38 4.06 -11.02
C LEU A 457 25.24 3.31 -9.98
N MET A 458 25.84 2.17 -10.37
CA MET A 458 26.71 1.39 -9.49
C MET A 458 27.97 2.16 -9.11
N THR A 459 28.63 2.77 -10.08
CA THR A 459 29.86 3.55 -9.88
C THR A 459 29.58 4.78 -9.01
N PHE A 460 28.50 5.51 -9.32
CA PHE A 460 28.02 6.65 -8.52
C PHE A 460 27.86 6.26 -7.04
N LYS A 461 27.17 5.15 -6.76
CA LYS A 461 26.96 4.70 -5.37
C LYS A 461 28.24 4.20 -4.70
N LYS A 462 29.11 3.52 -5.43
CA LYS A 462 30.36 2.96 -4.89
C LYS A 462 31.36 4.06 -4.54
N LEU A 463 31.31 5.22 -5.22
CA LEU A 463 32.05 6.44 -4.86
C LEU A 463 31.46 7.19 -3.65
N GLY A 464 30.29 6.79 -3.13
CA GLY A 464 29.67 7.46 -1.98
C GLY A 464 28.95 8.77 -2.29
N LEU A 465 28.74 9.10 -3.57
CA LEU A 465 28.11 10.35 -4.01
C LEU A 465 26.66 10.51 -3.51
N THR A 466 26.28 11.74 -3.22
CA THR A 466 25.00 12.08 -2.62
C THR A 466 23.87 12.11 -3.65
N HIS A 467 22.81 11.32 -3.41
CA HIS A 467 21.64 11.36 -4.27
C HIS A 467 20.84 12.66 -4.10
N THR A 468 20.82 13.46 -5.16
CA THR A 468 19.93 14.61 -5.38
C THR A 468 18.69 14.27 -6.24
N CYS A 469 18.44 12.97 -6.57
CA CYS A 469 17.19 12.58 -7.27
C CYS A 469 15.98 12.89 -6.38
N CYS A 470 14.80 12.86 -6.99
CA CYS A 470 13.52 12.85 -6.30
C CYS A 470 13.48 11.87 -5.10
N ARG A 471 13.16 12.38 -3.89
CA ARG A 471 13.03 11.59 -2.65
C ARG A 471 11.63 11.05 -2.46
N PHE A 472 11.53 9.82 -1.94
CA PHE A 472 10.27 9.15 -1.65
C PHE A 472 9.84 9.39 -0.20
N GLY A 473 8.63 9.92 0.01
CA GLY A 473 8.05 10.05 1.35
C GLY A 473 7.09 8.92 1.74
N PHE A 474 6.89 8.75 3.05
CA PHE A 474 5.89 7.87 3.66
C PHE A 474 4.73 8.73 4.19
N ASP A 475 3.49 8.39 3.84
CA ASP A 475 2.31 8.84 4.58
C ASP A 475 1.67 7.62 5.25
N HIS A 476 1.62 7.65 6.59
CA HIS A 476 1.07 6.58 7.42
C HIS A 476 -0.46 6.47 7.33
N PHE A 477 -1.16 7.53 6.92
CA PHE A 477 -2.63 7.56 6.95
C PHE A 477 -3.31 6.89 5.75
N SER A 478 -2.55 6.48 4.73
CA SER A 478 -3.19 6.22 3.44
C SER A 478 -2.57 5.13 2.56
N GLY A 479 -1.74 4.26 3.14
CA GLY A 479 -1.17 3.10 2.45
C GLY A 479 -0.19 3.52 1.35
N MET A 480 1.11 3.52 1.68
CA MET A 480 2.23 3.61 0.74
C MET A 480 2.05 4.66 -0.38
N ARG A 481 1.70 5.90 -0.01
CA ARG A 481 1.63 7.00 -0.97
C ARG A 481 3.03 7.51 -1.29
N LEU A 482 3.53 7.12 -2.45
CA LEU A 482 4.74 7.68 -3.02
C LEU A 482 4.46 9.14 -3.34
N PHE A 483 5.25 10.04 -2.77
CA PHE A 483 5.43 11.35 -3.35
C PHE A 483 6.92 11.56 -3.51
N PHE A 484 7.27 12.14 -4.64
CA PHE A 484 8.61 12.59 -4.91
C PHE A 484 8.81 13.96 -4.23
N ARG A 485 10.05 14.40 -4.00
CA ARG A 485 10.38 15.79 -3.68
C ARG A 485 11.74 16.08 -4.28
N ILE A 486 11.84 17.13 -5.08
CA ILE A 486 13.14 17.66 -5.50
C ILE A 486 13.68 18.50 -4.33
N GLY A 487 14.96 18.31 -3.99
CA GLY A 487 15.62 19.16 -3.00
C GLY A 487 15.61 20.63 -3.43
N ASP A 488 15.83 21.54 -2.51
CA ASP A 488 16.10 22.93 -2.85
C ASP A 488 17.22 23.00 -3.90
N GLN A 489 17.02 23.74 -4.99
CA GLN A 489 18.00 23.84 -6.07
C GLN A 489 19.33 24.39 -5.55
N VAL A 490 19.28 25.32 -4.59
CA VAL A 490 20.48 25.85 -3.93
C VAL A 490 21.22 24.74 -3.19
N ALA A 491 20.51 23.92 -2.42
CA ALA A 491 21.11 22.78 -1.72
C ALA A 491 21.66 21.72 -2.69
N ILE A 492 21.04 21.53 -3.87
CA ILE A 492 21.56 20.63 -4.91
C ILE A 492 22.86 21.19 -5.50
N ASP A 493 22.91 22.49 -5.76
CA ASP A 493 24.09 23.16 -6.27
C ASP A 493 25.25 23.09 -5.26
N GLU A 494 24.98 23.34 -3.98
CA GLU A 494 25.96 23.19 -2.89
C GLU A 494 26.54 21.77 -2.84
N ILE A 495 25.69 20.73 -2.87
CA ILE A 495 26.15 19.33 -2.89
C ILE A 495 27.04 19.06 -4.12
N HIS A 496 26.65 19.55 -5.30
CA HIS A 496 27.44 19.33 -6.52
C HIS A 496 28.77 20.09 -6.51
N GLU A 497 28.83 21.25 -5.86
CA GLU A 497 30.06 22.01 -5.67
C GLU A 497 30.99 21.31 -4.68
N GLU A 498 30.45 20.80 -3.57
CA GLU A 498 31.21 20.03 -2.57
C GLU A 498 31.76 18.72 -3.14
N GLU A 499 30.97 18.00 -3.94
CA GLU A 499 31.34 16.72 -4.55
C GLU A 499 31.98 16.85 -5.94
N ALA A 500 32.36 18.06 -6.37
CA ALA A 500 32.79 18.32 -7.76
C ALA A 500 33.97 17.44 -8.22
N ALA A 501 34.94 17.16 -7.34
CA ALA A 501 36.08 16.30 -7.65
C ALA A 501 35.66 14.84 -7.84
N ASP A 502 34.78 14.32 -6.99
CA ASP A 502 34.27 12.95 -7.08
C ASP A 502 33.30 12.79 -8.26
N LEU A 503 32.57 13.85 -8.61
CA LEU A 503 31.74 13.90 -9.82
C LEU A 503 32.60 13.87 -11.09
N GLN A 504 33.73 14.59 -11.13
CA GLN A 504 34.68 14.46 -12.23
C GLN A 504 35.25 13.04 -12.31
N LYS A 505 35.61 12.47 -11.16
CA LYS A 505 36.12 11.09 -11.08
C LYS A 505 35.10 10.08 -11.60
N LEU A 506 33.81 10.28 -11.32
CA LEU A 506 32.72 9.46 -11.86
C LEU A 506 32.73 9.47 -13.39
N GLU A 507 32.84 10.63 -14.04
CA GLU A 507 32.86 10.71 -15.51
C GLU A 507 34.09 10.02 -16.11
N GLU A 508 35.28 10.26 -15.53
CA GLU A 508 36.53 9.64 -15.97
C GLU A 508 36.46 8.10 -15.89
N LEU A 509 35.93 7.57 -14.79
CA LEU A 509 35.76 6.14 -14.61
C LEU A 509 34.74 5.55 -15.59
N LEU A 510 33.65 6.27 -15.89
CA LEU A 510 32.66 5.79 -16.85
C LEU A 510 33.20 5.75 -18.27
N GLU A 511 33.99 6.75 -18.67
CA GLU A 511 34.72 6.70 -19.94
C GLU A 511 35.69 5.51 -20.00
N GLU A 512 36.46 5.28 -18.93
CA GLU A 512 37.36 4.12 -18.80
C GLU A 512 36.58 2.80 -18.95
N PHE A 513 35.50 2.64 -18.19
CA PHE A 513 34.73 1.41 -18.16
C PHE A 513 34.02 1.13 -19.48
N GLU A 514 33.47 2.14 -20.16
CA GLU A 514 32.87 1.94 -21.48
C GLU A 514 33.89 1.55 -22.53
N ALA A 515 35.08 2.17 -22.54
CA ALA A 515 36.17 1.77 -23.42
C ALA A 515 36.62 0.33 -23.15
N LYS A 516 36.78 -0.04 -21.88
CA LYS A 516 37.20 -1.39 -21.48
C LYS A 516 36.15 -2.45 -21.76
N ARG A 517 34.87 -2.12 -21.69
CA ARG A 517 33.78 -3.03 -22.05
C ARG A 517 33.84 -3.42 -23.52
N ILE A 518 34.15 -2.45 -24.40
CA ILE A 518 34.34 -2.69 -25.84
C ILE A 518 35.64 -3.48 -26.10
N GLU A 519 36.72 -3.15 -25.40
CA GLU A 519 38.02 -3.82 -25.55
C GLU A 519 37.97 -5.30 -25.14
N LEU A 520 37.35 -5.60 -23.99
CA LEU A 520 37.32 -6.95 -23.43
C LEU A 520 36.25 -7.85 -24.06
N ASP A 521 35.18 -7.26 -24.61
CA ASP A 521 34.04 -7.96 -25.24
C ASP A 521 33.48 -9.12 -24.38
N LEU A 522 33.46 -8.90 -23.06
CA LEU A 522 32.94 -9.86 -22.10
C LEU A 522 31.43 -9.69 -21.92
N PRO A 523 30.69 -10.77 -21.60
CA PRO A 523 29.36 -10.64 -21.04
C PRO A 523 29.38 -9.67 -19.85
N PHE A 524 28.38 -8.79 -19.76
CA PHE A 524 28.39 -7.67 -18.79
C PHE A 524 28.66 -8.12 -17.34
N MET A 525 28.16 -9.29 -16.95
CA MET A 525 28.38 -9.85 -15.62
C MET A 525 29.81 -10.28 -15.35
N ASP A 526 30.51 -10.75 -16.38
CA ASP A 526 31.91 -11.14 -16.29
C ASP A 526 32.78 -9.88 -16.29
N PHE A 527 32.45 -8.87 -17.12
CA PHE A 527 33.06 -7.54 -17.03
C PHE A 527 32.96 -6.92 -15.64
N LEU A 528 31.78 -6.98 -14.99
CA LEU A 528 31.59 -6.43 -13.65
C LEU A 528 32.49 -7.12 -12.60
N LYS A 529 32.68 -8.44 -12.71
CA LYS A 529 33.48 -9.23 -11.77
C LYS A 529 34.97 -9.11 -12.04
N GLU A 530 35.37 -9.18 -13.29
CA GLU A 530 36.77 -9.29 -13.71
C GLU A 530 37.46 -7.94 -13.83
N TYR A 531 36.72 -6.87 -14.14
CA TYR A 531 37.29 -5.54 -14.34
C TYR A 531 36.73 -4.49 -13.37
N TRP A 532 35.41 -4.23 -13.43
CA TRP A 532 34.82 -3.10 -12.70
C TRP A 532 35.06 -3.20 -11.19
N ARG A 533 34.79 -4.36 -10.57
CA ARG A 533 34.94 -4.51 -9.11
C ARG A 533 36.39 -4.35 -8.65
N PRO A 534 37.38 -5.08 -9.20
CA PRO A 534 38.79 -4.89 -8.83
C PRO A 534 39.25 -3.44 -9.01
N ARG A 535 38.83 -2.79 -10.10
CA ARG A 535 39.17 -1.40 -10.37
C ARG A 535 38.54 -0.44 -9.36
N MET A 536 37.27 -0.60 -9.02
CA MET A 536 36.63 0.21 -7.98
C MET A 536 37.26 -0.02 -6.60
N ASP A 537 37.66 -1.24 -6.26
CA ASP A 537 38.35 -1.52 -4.99
C ASP A 537 39.75 -0.88 -4.95
N GLU A 538 40.41 -0.67 -6.10
CA GLU A 538 41.64 0.11 -6.20
C GLU A 538 41.39 1.61 -6.02
N VAL A 539 40.42 2.18 -6.74
CA VAL A 539 40.05 3.60 -6.63
C VAL A 539 39.72 3.99 -5.19
N LEU A 540 38.97 3.15 -4.47
CA LEU A 540 38.60 3.44 -3.09
C LEU A 540 39.80 3.36 -2.13
N ARG A 541 40.77 2.47 -2.38
CA ARG A 541 42.02 2.44 -1.60
C ARG A 541 42.91 3.65 -1.87
N GLU A 542 42.90 4.20 -3.08
CA GLU A 542 43.65 5.42 -3.43
C GLU A 542 43.10 6.66 -2.72
N GLY A 543 41.82 6.67 -2.35
CA GLY A 543 41.16 7.77 -1.64
C GLY A 543 41.16 7.66 -0.11
N GLU A 544 41.52 6.49 0.44
CA GLU A 544 41.70 6.33 1.89
C GLU A 544 42.99 7.03 2.33
N LEU A 545 42.85 8.12 3.08
CA LEU A 545 43.97 8.72 3.81
C LEU A 545 44.55 7.66 4.75
N ASP A 546 45.87 7.45 4.69
CA ASP A 546 46.52 6.56 5.64
C ASP A 546 46.35 7.08 7.09
N GLU A 547 46.49 6.19 8.08
CA GLU A 547 46.35 6.57 9.49
C GLU A 547 47.29 7.72 9.91
N GLU A 548 48.42 7.88 9.22
CA GLU A 548 49.41 8.92 9.51
C GLU A 548 48.93 10.29 8.99
N ALA A 549 48.31 10.34 7.81
CA ALA A 549 47.68 11.52 7.24
C ALA A 549 46.41 11.93 8.03
N LEU A 550 45.64 10.97 8.53
CA LEU A 550 44.52 11.25 9.45
C LEU A 550 45.00 11.85 10.78
N LYS A 551 46.12 11.33 11.32
CA LYS A 551 46.76 11.89 12.53
C LYS A 551 47.33 13.29 12.27
N GLU A 552 47.89 13.57 11.10
CA GLU A 552 48.37 14.90 10.71
C GLU A 552 47.24 15.93 10.53
N LEU A 553 46.06 15.49 10.09
CA LEU A 553 44.84 16.32 10.01
C LEU A 553 44.13 16.49 11.37
N GLY A 554 44.70 15.94 12.45
CA GLY A 554 44.16 16.04 13.80
C GLY A 554 42.97 15.12 14.08
N VAL A 555 42.68 14.17 13.18
CA VAL A 555 41.63 13.15 13.36
C VAL A 555 42.22 12.05 14.24
N ARG A 556 41.66 11.87 15.45
CA ARG A 556 42.03 10.75 16.34
C ARG A 556 41.31 9.48 15.89
N VAL A 557 42.10 8.48 15.51
CA VAL A 557 41.62 7.12 15.28
C VAL A 557 41.61 6.41 16.64
N TYR A 558 40.45 5.93 17.06
CA TYR A 558 40.28 5.17 18.31
C TYR A 558 40.28 3.67 17.99
N GLU A 559 40.91 2.85 18.84
CA GLU A 559 41.00 1.40 18.59
C GLU A 559 39.67 0.67 18.86
N SER A 560 38.71 1.36 19.49
CA SER A 560 37.35 0.85 19.72
C SER A 560 36.33 1.98 19.91
N ASP A 561 35.06 1.69 19.63
CA ASP A 561 33.94 2.59 19.92
C ASP A 561 33.84 2.94 21.41
N GLU A 562 34.26 2.03 22.31
CA GLU A 562 34.32 2.28 23.75
C GLU A 562 35.33 3.38 24.14
N GLU A 563 36.48 3.45 23.46
CA GLU A 563 37.47 4.52 23.67
C GLU A 563 36.93 5.87 23.19
N ALA A 564 36.31 5.88 22.00
CA ALA A 564 35.70 7.09 21.44
C ALA A 564 34.59 7.64 22.37
N LEU A 565 33.72 6.76 22.87
CA LEU A 565 32.61 7.10 23.77
C LEU A 565 33.07 7.59 25.14
N LYS A 566 34.17 7.02 25.69
CA LYS A 566 34.77 7.48 26.95
C LYS A 566 35.33 8.89 26.85
N GLU A 567 35.95 9.27 25.74
CA GLU A 567 36.53 10.60 25.57
C GLU A 567 35.46 11.70 25.43
N ILE A 568 34.32 11.40 24.79
CA ILE A 568 33.18 12.33 24.69
C ILE A 568 32.25 12.29 25.93
N GLY A 569 32.63 11.56 26.98
CA GLY A 569 31.91 11.53 28.27
C GLY A 569 30.59 10.74 28.25
N VAL A 570 30.37 9.90 27.23
CA VAL A 570 29.19 9.02 27.16
C VAL A 570 29.44 7.79 28.03
N LYS A 571 28.66 7.64 29.10
CA LYS A 571 28.71 6.44 29.94
C LYS A 571 28.17 5.25 29.17
N VAL A 572 29.05 4.32 28.80
CA VAL A 572 28.67 2.98 28.33
C VAL A 572 28.02 2.26 29.52
N TYR A 573 26.72 1.99 29.44
CA TYR A 573 26.02 1.20 30.44
C TYR A 573 26.25 -0.27 30.12
N GLU A 574 27.05 -0.95 30.95
CA GLU A 574 27.14 -2.40 30.94
C GLU A 574 25.75 -2.97 31.23
N SER A 575 25.12 -3.61 30.24
CA SER A 575 23.91 -4.39 30.46
C SER A 575 24.30 -5.63 31.27
N ASN A 576 24.11 -5.56 32.59
CA ASN A 576 24.12 -6.75 33.44
C ASN A 576 22.96 -7.66 33.00
N SER A 577 23.29 -8.67 32.20
CA SER A 577 22.45 -9.84 32.02
C SER A 577 22.51 -10.69 33.29
N ASP A 578 21.64 -10.40 34.25
CA ASP A 578 21.26 -11.32 35.31
C ASP A 578 19.94 -10.84 35.97
N SER A 579 18.80 -11.24 35.38
CA SER A 579 17.58 -11.73 36.06
C SER A 579 16.46 -12.02 35.08
#